data_AF-A0AAD7EAQ8-F1
#
_entry.id   AF-A0AAD7EAQ8-F1
#
_cell.length_a   1.000
_cell.length_b   1.000
_cell.length_c   1.000
_cell.angle_alpha   90.00
_cell.angle_beta   90.00
_cell.angle_gamma   90.00
#
_symmetry.space_group_name_H-M   'P 1'
#
loop_
_entity.id
_entity.type
_entity.pdbx_description
1 polymer ?
#
loop_
_entity_poly.entity_id
_entity_poly.type
_entity_poly.pdbx_seq_one_letter_code
_entity_poly.pdbx_strand_id
1 'polypeptide(L)' 'YPELCSKIMRHLRGLRALGAPLHLVSIRAIMVAAIKKERPHLFSRVMPDGSEFRCSDSFVRKFLHNKMQWSQRASTRAA' A
#
# COMPACT_ATOMS: atom_id res chain seq x y z
N TYR A 1 -12.70 5.72 1.45
CA TYR A 1 -11.67 6.77 1.27
C TYR A 1 -11.12 6.76 -0.17
N PRO A 2 -11.95 7.08 -1.19
CA PRO A 2 -11.52 7.01 -2.59
C PRO A 2 -10.36 7.97 -2.91
N GLU A 3 -10.40 9.21 -2.42
CA GLU A 3 -9.35 10.21 -2.66
C GLU A 3 -7.98 9.79 -2.12
N LEU A 4 -7.93 9.24 -0.90
CA LEU A 4 -6.70 8.72 -0.31
C LEU A 4 -6.12 7.58 -1.16
N CYS A 5 -6.97 6.66 -1.62
CA CYS A 5 -6.55 5.59 -2.53
C CYS A 5 -5.99 6.18 -3.84
N SER A 6 -6.66 7.15 -4.45
CA SER A 6 -6.22 7.82 -5.68
C SER A 6 -4.85 8.47 -5.51
N LYS A 7 -4.61 9.13 -4.38
CA LYS A 7 -3.32 9.75 -4.09
C LYS A 7 -2.19 8.73 -3.92
N ILE A 8 -2.45 7.65 -3.18
CA ILE A 8 -1.50 6.54 -3.03
C ILE A 8 -1.18 5.93 -4.41
N MET A 9 -2.21 5.62 -5.21
CA MET A 9 -2.04 5.06 -6.56
C MET A 9 -1.22 5.97 -7.46
N ARG A 10 -1.49 7.29 -7.45
CA ARG A 10 -0.74 8.27 -8.23
C ARG A 10 0.73 8.31 -7.84
N HIS A 11 1.05 8.29 -6.54
CA HIS A 11 2.43 8.29 -6.06
C HIS A 11 3.16 7.02 -6.53
N LEU A 12 2.56 5.84 -6.33
CA LEU A 12 3.18 4.57 -6.71
C LEU A 12 3.37 4.46 -8.23
N ARG A 13 2.41 4.92 -9.03
CA ARG A 13 2.55 4.97 -10.50
C ARG A 13 3.67 5.91 -10.93
N GLY A 14 3.78 7.08 -10.29
CA GLY A 14 4.87 8.03 -10.56
C GLY A 14 6.25 7.42 -10.31
N LEU A 15 6.44 6.78 -9.16
CA LEU A 15 7.69 6.09 -8.84
C LEU A 15 8.02 4.99 -9.86
N ARG A 16 7.02 4.19 -10.26
CA ARG A 16 7.22 3.14 -11.26
C ARG A 16 7.57 3.71 -12.63
N ALA A 17 6.94 4.81 -13.04
CA ALA A 17 7.23 5.48 -14.32
C ALA A 17 8.66 6.04 -14.37
N LEU A 18 9.22 6.42 -13.22
CA LEU A 18 10.61 6.86 -13.07
C LEU A 18 11.61 5.70 -12.98
N GLY A 19 11.16 4.45 -13.12
CA GLY A 19 12.03 3.27 -13.03
C GLY A 19 12.47 2.92 -11.60
N ALA A 20 11.90 3.55 -10.57
CA ALA A 20 12.27 3.26 -9.19
C ALA A 20 11.79 1.85 -8.77
N PRO A 21 12.65 1.04 -8.13
CA PRO A 21 12.25 -0.27 -7.62
C PRO A 21 11.23 -0.11 -6.48
N LEU A 22 10.07 -0.74 -6.63
CA LEU A 22 8.98 -0.69 -5.65
C LEU A 22 8.94 -1.97 -4.82
N HIS A 23 9.71 -1.99 -3.74
CA HIS A 23 9.66 -3.05 -2.74
C HIS A 23 8.44 -2.90 -1.84
N LEU A 24 7.92 -4.03 -1.36
CA LEU A 24 6.71 -4.05 -0.52
C LEU A 24 6.85 -3.19 0.74
N VAL A 25 8.04 -3.18 1.36
CA VAL A 25 8.33 -2.35 2.54
C VAL A 25 8.22 -0.85 2.21
N SER A 26 8.79 -0.41 1.09
CA SER A 26 8.71 0.99 0.65
C SER A 26 7.26 1.39 0.32
N ILE A 27 6.52 0.51 -0.38
CA ILE A 27 5.09 0.73 -0.66
C ILE A 27 4.31 0.85 0.65
N ARG A 28 4.54 -0.05 1.61
CA ARG A 28 3.89 -0.02 2.93
C ARG A 28 4.20 1.29 3.66
N ALA A 29 5.44 1.74 3.66
CA ALA A 29 5.83 3.01 4.27
C ALA A 29 5.10 4.20 3.62
N ILE A 30 5.00 4.24 2.29
CA ILE A 30 4.24 5.28 1.56
C ILE A 30 2.76 5.24 1.95
N MET A 31 2.15 4.06 2.00
CA MET A 31 0.74 3.92 2.40
C MET A 31 0.52 4.37 3.85
N VAL A 32 1.37 3.96 4.78
CA VAL A 32 1.30 4.39 6.19
C VAL A 32 1.45 5.90 6.30
N ALA A 33 2.43 6.50 5.62
CA ALA A 33 2.65 7.94 5.64
C ALA A 33 1.44 8.71 5.10
N ALA A 34 0.85 8.25 3.98
CA ALA A 34 -0.34 8.86 3.41
C ALA A 34 -1.55 8.76 4.36
N ILE A 35 -1.77 7.58 4.94
CA ILE A 35 -2.87 7.36 5.89
C ILE A 35 -2.69 8.20 7.16
N LYS A 36 -1.47 8.23 7.74
CA LYS A 36 -1.17 9.04 8.93
C LYS A 36 -1.37 10.54 8.66
N LYS A 37 -0.97 11.02 7.48
CA LYS A 37 -1.09 12.44 7.11
C LYS A 37 -2.54 12.89 6.96
N GLU A 38 -3.39 12.08 6.35
CA GLU A 38 -4.74 12.51 5.98
C GLU A 38 -5.84 11.99 6.91
N ARG A 39 -5.65 10.80 7.46
CA ARG A 39 -6.66 10.05 8.21
C ARG A 39 -6.01 9.27 9.36
N PRO A 40 -5.29 9.95 10.29
CA PRO A 40 -4.56 9.29 11.38
C PRO A 40 -5.47 8.43 12.26
N HIS A 41 -6.73 8.86 12.43
CA HIS A 41 -7.75 8.14 13.21
C HIS A 41 -8.04 6.73 12.71
N LEU A 42 -7.66 6.39 11.47
CA LEU A 42 -7.80 5.02 10.98
C LEU A 42 -6.94 4.03 11.78
N PHE A 43 -5.74 4.43 12.22
CA PHE A 43 -4.87 3.56 13.01
C PHE A 43 -5.35 3.37 14.45
N SER A 44 -6.12 4.30 14.98
CA SER A 44 -6.68 4.24 16.34
C SER A 44 -8.10 3.70 16.39
N ARG A 45 -8.69 3.38 15.24
CA ARG A 45 -10.05 2.84 15.18
C ARG A 45 -10.03 1.36 15.51
N VAL A 46 -10.66 1.03 16.64
CA VAL A 46 -10.94 -0.35 17.03
C VAL A 46 -12.10 -0.89 16.20
N MET A 47 -11.90 -2.04 15.57
CA MET A 47 -12.88 -2.79 14.80
C MET A 47 -13.77 -3.62 15.76
N PRO A 48 -14.92 -4.15 15.31
CA PRO A 48 -15.81 -4.95 16.16
C PRO A 48 -15.15 -6.18 16.80
N ASP A 49 -14.08 -6.70 16.17
CA ASP A 49 -13.28 -7.82 16.68
C ASP A 49 -12.18 -7.41 17.68
N GLY A 50 -12.14 -6.13 18.09
CA GLY A 50 -11.14 -5.58 18.99
C GLY A 50 -9.80 -5.25 18.32
N SER A 51 -9.64 -5.52 17.02
CA SER A 51 -8.40 -5.23 16.31
C SER A 51 -8.31 -3.76 15.85
N GLU A 52 -7.10 -3.25 15.73
CA GLU A 52 -6.84 -1.95 15.11
C GLU A 52 -6.41 -2.12 13.65
N PHE A 53 -6.69 -1.12 12.82
CA PHE A 53 -6.20 -1.13 11.45
C PHE A 53 -4.67 -1.16 11.43
N ARG A 54 -4.12 -2.19 10.80
CA ARG A 54 -2.70 -2.29 10.48
C ARG A 54 -2.54 -2.27 8.96
N CYS A 55 -1.67 -1.40 8.48
CA CYS A 55 -1.20 -1.45 7.10
C CYS A 55 -0.18 -2.60 6.97
N SER A 56 -0.65 -3.84 7.10
CA SER A 56 0.18 -5.04 7.02
C SER A 56 0.62 -5.32 5.60
N ASP A 57 1.63 -6.17 5.44
CA ASP A 57 2.08 -6.65 4.13
C ASP A 57 0.96 -7.33 3.34
N SER A 58 0.10 -8.10 4.03
CA SER A 58 -1.07 -8.74 3.41
C SER A 58 -2.10 -7.72 2.93
N PHE A 59 -2.34 -6.66 3.70
CA PHE A 59 -3.19 -5.54 3.27
C PHE A 59 -2.60 -4.83 2.05
N VAL A 60 -1.30 -4.53 2.06
CA VAL A 60 -0.61 -3.87 0.94
C VAL A 60 -0.72 -4.72 -0.31
N ARG A 61 -0.45 -6.03 -0.23
CA ARG A 61 -0.60 -6.96 -1.36
C ARG A 61 -2.01 -6.97 -1.93
N LYS A 62 -3.02 -7.06 -1.07
CA LYS A 62 -4.44 -7.00 -1.48
C LYS A 62 -4.76 -5.66 -2.14
N PHE A 63 -4.24 -4.55 -1.62
CA PHE A 63 -4.42 -3.23 -2.21
C PHE A 63 -3.79 -3.14 -3.60
N LEU A 64 -2.53 -3.57 -3.76
CA LEU A 64 -1.82 -3.57 -5.04
C LEU A 64 -2.55 -4.41 -6.09
N HIS A 65 -3.00 -5.60 -5.70
CA HIS A 65 -3.77 -6.49 -6.56
C HIS A 65 -5.11 -5.85 -6.96
N ASN A 66 -5.93 -5.47 -5.99
CA ASN A 66 -7.32 -5.06 -6.25
C ASN A 66 -7.43 -3.65 -6.84
N LYS A 67 -6.50 -2.74 -6.54
CA LYS A 67 -6.58 -1.32 -6.97
C LYS A 67 -5.66 -0.99 -8.13
N MET A 68 -4.56 -1.73 -8.31
CA MET A 68 -3.60 -1.44 -9.37
C MET A 68 -3.38 -2.61 -10.32
N GLN A 69 -3.97 -3.79 -10.08
CA GLN A 69 -3.69 -5.01 -10.85
C GLN A 69 -2.20 -5.35 -10.85
N TRP A 70 -1.51 -5.05 -9.73
CA TRP A 70 -0.09 -5.34 -9.56
C TRP A 70 0.08 -6.57 -8.69
N SER A 71 0.79 -7.56 -9.21
CA SER A 71 1.28 -8.71 -8.45
C SER A 71 2.77 -8.55 -8.15
N GLN A 72 3.23 -9.17 -7.07
CA GLN A 72 4.67 -9.34 -6.87
C GLN A 72 5.17 -10.30 -7.95
N ARG A 73 6.06 -9.84 -8.82
CA ARG A 73 6.80 -10.75 -9.69
C ARG A 73 7.84 -11.44 -8.81
N ALA A 74 7.76 -12.76 -8.70
CA ALA A 74 8.91 -13.52 -8.26
C ALA A 74 9.99 -13.33 -9.33
N SER A 75 11.20 -12.93 -8.94
CA SER A 75 12.34 -13.05 -9.85
C SER A 75 12.42 -14.51 -10.25
N THR A 76 12.26 -14.81 -11.53
CA THR A 76 12.58 -16.12 -12.09
C THR A 76 14.03 -16.39 -11.70
N ARG A 77 14.28 -17.41 -10.86
CA ARG A 77 15.66 -17.91 -10.72
C ARG A 77 16.04 -18.40 -12.10
N ALA A 78 17.08 -17.83 -12.70
CA ALA A 78 17.72 -18.44 -13.86
C ALA A 78 18.14 -19.86 -13.44
N ALA A 79 17.74 -20.84 -14.26
CA ALA A 79 18.08 -22.25 -14.09
C ALA A 79 19.55 -22.50 -14.45
#